data_AF-A0A967H220-F1
#
_entry.id   AF-A0A967H220-F1
#
_cell.length_a   1.000
_cell.length_b   1.000
_cell.length_c   1.000
_cell.angle_alpha   90.00
_cell.angle_beta   90.00
_cell.angle_gamma   90.00
#
_symmetry.space_group_name_H-M   'P 1'
#
loop_
_entity.id
_entity.type
_entity.pdbx_description
1 polymer ?
#
loop_
_entity_poly.entity_id
_entity_poly.type
_entity_poly.pdbx_seq_one_letter_code
_entity_poly.pdbx_strand_id
1 'polypeptide(L)' 'IEDDEVADLAALLKLVLSKLRAALHDPPFNYVLHMAPFRRPRGDYWTTIEEDYHWHIELMPRLTRVAGFEWGSGF' A
#
# COMPACT_ATOMS: atom_id res chain seq x y z
N ILE A 1 0.65 -0.18 16.43
CA ILE A 1 0.61 1.23 16.05
C ILE A 1 0.03 1.98 17.24
N GLU A 2 0.81 2.87 17.82
CA GLU A 2 0.38 3.74 18.92
C GLU A 2 -0.32 5.00 18.37
N ASP A 3 -1.03 5.74 19.21
CA ASP A 3 -1.88 6.87 18.78
C ASP A 3 -1.06 8.00 18.13
N ASP A 4 0.16 8.21 18.59
CA ASP A 4 1.14 9.13 18.02
C ASP A 4 1.63 8.67 16.63
N GLU A 5 1.94 7.39 16.47
CA GLU A 5 2.30 6.80 15.17
C GLU A 5 1.15 6.93 14.16
N VAL A 6 -0.11 6.83 14.61
CA VAL A 6 -1.29 7.06 13.76
C VAL A 6 -1.37 8.52 13.31
N ALA A 7 -1.13 9.47 14.23
CA ALA A 7 -1.14 10.90 13.90
C ALA A 7 -0.04 11.25 12.89
N ASP A 8 1.17 10.71 13.10
CA ASP A 8 2.30 10.90 12.19
C ASP A 8 2.05 10.29 10.81
N LEU A 9 1.48 9.07 10.76
CA LEU A 9 1.08 8.44 9.50
C LEU A 9 0.02 9.27 8.76
N ALA A 10 -0.98 9.81 9.48
CA ALA A 10 -2.01 10.65 8.88
C ALA A 10 -1.42 11.95 8.30
N ALA A 11 -0.49 12.59 9.01
CA ALA A 11 0.21 13.77 8.54
C ALA A 11 1.05 13.46 7.29
N LEU A 12 1.80 12.35 7.30
CA LEU A 12 2.63 11.92 6.18
C LEU A 12 1.79 11.55 4.95
N LEU A 13 0.71 10.79 5.14
CA LEU A 13 -0.19 10.39 4.04
C LEU A 13 -0.83 11.63 3.39
N LYS A 14 -1.30 12.59 4.20
CA LYS A 14 -1.81 13.87 3.70
C LYS A 14 -0.77 14.64 2.89
N LEU A 15 0.48 14.69 3.37
CA LEU A 15 1.58 15.33 2.67
C LEU A 15 1.84 14.69 1.31
N VAL A 16 1.93 13.35 1.26
CA VAL A 16 2.16 12.59 0.02
C VAL A 16 1.03 12.81 -0.98
N LEU A 17 -0.23 12.68 -0.55
CA LEU A 17 -1.39 12.89 -1.42
C LEU A 17 -1.49 14.32 -1.94
N SER A 18 -1.14 15.31 -1.11
CA SER A 18 -1.12 16.73 -1.53
C SER A 18 -0.04 16.98 -2.59
N LYS A 19 1.14 16.37 -2.44
CA LYS A 19 2.21 16.44 -3.45
C LYS A 19 1.82 15.74 -4.75
N LEU A 20 1.20 14.57 -4.65
CA LEU A 20 0.68 13.81 -5.80
C LEU A 20 -0.34 14.63 -6.58
N ARG A 21 -1.30 15.25 -5.89
CA ARG A 21 -2.28 16.17 -6.47
C ARG A 21 -1.62 17.33 -7.22
N ALA A 22 -0.65 17.99 -6.59
CA ALA A 22 0.03 19.15 -7.19
C ALA A 22 0.89 18.75 -8.40
N ALA A 23 1.60 17.62 -8.33
CA ALA A 23 2.52 17.18 -9.37
C ALA A 23 1.82 16.57 -10.59
N LEU A 24 0.66 15.93 -10.40
CA LEU A 24 0.00 15.12 -11.43
C LEU A 24 -1.39 15.64 -11.83
N HIS A 25 -1.70 16.90 -11.48
CA HIS A 25 -2.98 17.55 -11.78
C HIS A 25 -4.20 16.80 -11.24
N ASP A 26 -4.14 16.40 -9.97
CA ASP A 26 -5.25 15.76 -9.25
C ASP A 26 -5.78 14.46 -9.90
N PRO A 27 -4.92 13.46 -10.17
CA PRO A 27 -5.35 12.24 -10.84
C PRO A 27 -6.16 11.36 -9.89
N PRO A 28 -7.07 10.52 -10.41
CA PRO A 28 -7.65 9.45 -9.62
C PRO A 28 -6.56 8.46 -9.19
N PHE A 29 -6.63 7.96 -7.97
CA PHE A 29 -5.68 6.98 -7.43
C PHE A 29 -6.42 5.90 -6.64
N ASN A 30 -5.78 4.74 -6.49
CA ASN A 30 -6.13 3.75 -5.49
C ASN A 30 -5.03 3.74 -4.42
N TYR A 31 -5.38 3.33 -3.19
CA TYR A 31 -4.39 2.93 -2.21
C TYR A 31 -4.75 1.56 -1.63
N VAL A 32 -3.73 0.79 -1.27
CA VAL A 32 -3.88 -0.55 -0.70
C VAL A 32 -3.03 -0.62 0.56
N LEU A 33 -3.62 -1.12 1.64
CA LEU A 33 -2.92 -1.44 2.87
C LEU A 33 -2.52 -2.92 2.83
N HIS A 34 -1.22 -3.18 2.72
CA HIS A 34 -0.65 -4.52 2.74
C HIS A 34 -0.32 -4.88 4.18
N MET A 35 -0.96 -5.95 4.67
CA MET A 35 -0.83 -6.47 6.03
C MET A 35 -0.35 -7.91 5.98
N ALA A 36 0.25 -8.38 7.07
CA ALA A 36 0.66 -9.77 7.18
C ALA A 36 -0.55 -10.70 6.94
N PRO A 37 -0.34 -11.86 6.27
CA PRO A 37 -1.41 -12.79 5.98
C PRO A 37 -2.09 -13.27 7.26
N PHE A 38 -3.38 -13.60 7.15
CA PHE A 38 -4.13 -14.14 8.28
C PHE A 38 -3.55 -15.50 8.71
N ARG A 39 -2.97 -15.54 9.90
CA ARG A 39 -2.28 -16.71 10.46
C ARG A 39 -3.31 -17.76 10.90
N ARG A 40 -3.55 -18.77 10.07
CA ARG A 40 -4.32 -19.96 10.49
C ARG A 40 -3.38 -20.91 11.26
N PRO A 41 -3.77 -21.42 12.45
CA PRO A 41 -2.97 -22.37 13.20
C PRO A 41 -2.74 -23.63 12.35
N ARG A 42 -1.48 -23.89 12.00
CA ARG A 42 -1.09 -25.05 11.19
C ARG A 42 0.38 -25.37 11.49
N GLY A 43 0.66 -26.37 12.33
CA GLY A 43 2.02 -26.86 12.63
C GLY A 43 3.09 -25.77 12.74
N ASP A 44 4.27 -26.05 12.16
CA ASP A 44 5.45 -25.15 12.12
C ASP A 44 5.35 -24.07 11.02
N TYR A 45 4.14 -23.67 10.65
CA TYR A 45 3.92 -22.63 9.64
C TYR A 45 3.84 -21.25 10.31
N TRP A 46 4.33 -20.20 9.63
CA TRP A 46 4.34 -18.81 10.12
C TRP A 46 5.26 -18.52 11.32
N THR A 47 6.28 -19.36 11.57
CA THR A 47 7.19 -19.21 12.72
C THR A 47 8.09 -17.97 12.64
N THR A 48 8.33 -17.45 11.43
CA THR A 48 9.23 -16.32 11.15
C THR A 48 8.50 -15.10 10.56
N ILE A 49 7.16 -15.09 10.62
CA ILE A 49 6.36 -14.10 9.89
C ILE A 49 6.55 -12.66 10.40
N GLU A 50 7.00 -12.49 11.64
CA GLU A 50 7.26 -11.17 12.22
C GLU A 50 8.58 -10.59 11.73
N GLU A 51 9.54 -11.46 11.38
CA GLU A 51 10.80 -11.10 10.74
C GLU A 51 10.67 -10.99 9.21
N ASP A 52 9.80 -11.80 8.60
CA ASP A 52 9.67 -11.91 7.14
C ASP A 52 8.77 -10.83 6.53
N TYR A 53 7.87 -10.22 7.31
CA TYR A 53 6.85 -9.31 6.78
C TYR A 53 6.83 -7.95 7.47
N HIS A 54 6.80 -6.89 6.66
CA HIS A 54 6.56 -5.53 7.10
C HIS A 54 5.35 -4.94 6.37
N TRP A 55 4.36 -4.47 7.13
CA TRP A 55 3.18 -3.84 6.56
C TRP A 55 3.57 -2.53 5.86
N HIS A 56 2.85 -2.18 4.81
CA HIS A 56 3.06 -0.92 4.10
C HIS A 56 1.80 -0.48 3.36
N ILE A 57 1.78 0.79 2.93
CA ILE A 57 0.72 1.34 2.08
C ILE A 57 1.28 1.54 0.69
N GLU A 58 0.57 1.02 -0.31
CA GLU A 58 0.86 1.23 -1.72
C GLU A 58 -0.10 2.27 -2.31
N LEU A 59 0.42 3.24 -3.07
CA LEU A 59 -0.34 4.30 -3.72
C LEU A 59 -0.16 4.19 -5.24
N MET A 60 -1.27 4.03 -5.97
CA MET A 60 -1.29 3.83 -7.41
C MET A 60 -2.10 4.93 -8.11
N PRO A 61 -1.48 6.06 -8.48
CA PRO A 61 -2.12 7.07 -9.34
C PRO A 61 -2.35 6.51 -10.75
N ARG A 62 -3.56 6.72 -11.28
CA ARG A 62 -3.93 6.27 -12.63
C ARG A 62 -3.63 7.36 -13.64
N LEU A 63 -2.46 7.31 -14.27
CA LEU A 63 -2.00 8.33 -15.23
C LEU A 63 -2.29 7.96 -16.69
N THR A 64 -2.42 6.67 -16.97
CA THR A 64 -2.72 6.14 -18.31
C THR A 64 -3.79 5.06 -18.21
N ARG A 65 -4.42 4.70 -19.34
CA ARG A 65 -5.18 3.45 -19.44
C ARG A 65 -4.17 2.32 -19.59
N VAL A 66 -4.27 1.33 -18.72
CA VAL A 66 -3.56 0.04 -18.84
C VAL A 66 -3.79 -0.51 -20.25
N ALA A 67 -2.73 -0.71 -21.01
CA ALA A 67 -2.75 -1.31 -22.34
C ALA A 67 -2.97 -2.83 -22.24
N GLY A 68 -3.39 -3.46 -23.35
CA GLY A 68 -3.74 -4.89 -23.35
C GLY A 68 -2.61 -5.87 -23.00
N PHE A 69 -1.35 -5.41 -23.01
CA PHE A 69 -0.18 -6.22 -22.64
C PHE A 69 -0.05 -6.43 -21.12
N GLU A 70 -0.37 -5.40 -20.35
CA GLU A 70 -0.29 -5.40 -18.89
C GLU A 70 -1.37 -6.35 -18.33
N TRP A 71 -2.59 -6.31 -18.89
CA TRP A 71 -3.66 -7.29 -18.64
C TRP A 71 -3.28 -8.75 -18.93
N GLY A 72 -2.43 -9.00 -19.94
CA GLY A 72 -2.00 -10.35 -20.31
C GLY A 72 -0.90 -10.91 -19.42
N SER A 73 -0.14 -10.04 -18.75
CA SER A 73 1.02 -10.43 -17.91
C SER A 73 0.76 -10.27 -16.41
N GLY A 74 -0.34 -9.63 -16.02
CA GLY A 74 -0.73 -9.43 -14.62
C GLY A 74 -0.18 -8.13 -14.01
N PHE A 75 0.08 -7.12 -14.85
CA PHE A 75 0.50 -5.78 -14.46
C PHE A 75 -0.53 -4.72 -14.91
#